data_AF-A0A1Y3MYZ4-F1
#
_entry.id   AF-A0A1Y3MYZ4-F1
#
_cell.length_a   1.000
_cell.length_b   1.000
_cell.length_c   1.000
_cell.angle_alpha   90.00
_cell.angle_beta   90.00
_cell.angle_gamma   90.00
#
_symmetry.space_group_name_H-M   'P 1'
#
loop_
_entity.id
_entity.type
_entity.pdbx_description
1 polymer ?
#
loop_
_entity_poly.entity_id
_entity_poly.type
_entity_poly.pdbx_seq_one_letter_code
_entity_poly.pdbx_strand_id
1 'polypeptide(L)'
;MILINNFFAYINLLLLYIFFIDKLYSFNLSADNDDHCIERIANITNSDYNEIYINFNKDYYKISNNGRNQFFVKSDITFYSDKGTIFDFQKSKKSTLYFNIVEKKYVKIIFKNITFFNFGDHEGGTMISVDILNDTKGSYKYSMEFENCIFKNNNDVIYYNKISCINPVQSIPQAIFNNCTFIDSEQIFYNYHINKDYNVIKSCKCYTLYMSNCYFNNIISLGRLNTGDVIIDNCYFSNIIGDKKYNAAIISSSNKENKIIIKNTIFEKNDVQKDIPFFDITRTSLE
;
A
#
# COMPACT_ATOMS: atom_id res chain seq x y z
N MET A 1 6.15 17.14 54.76
CA MET A 1 4.98 17.48 53.94
C MET A 1 5.32 18.40 52.76
N ILE A 2 5.99 19.54 52.97
CA ILE A 2 6.36 20.49 51.88
C ILE A 2 7.24 19.85 50.78
N LEU A 3 8.26 19.08 51.14
CA LEU A 3 9.15 18.40 50.17
C LEU A 3 8.41 17.41 49.26
N ILE A 4 7.39 16.71 49.81
CA ILE A 4 6.58 15.75 49.06
C ILE A 4 5.73 16.49 48.02
N ASN A 5 5.12 17.62 48.39
CA ASN A 5 4.32 18.43 47.47
C ASN A 5 5.17 19.02 46.33
N ASN A 6 6.39 19.47 46.62
CA ASN A 6 7.32 19.96 45.59
C ASN A 6 7.73 18.84 44.62
N PHE A 7 8.00 17.64 45.13
CA PHE A 7 8.33 16.48 44.30
C PHE A 7 7.20 16.12 43.33
N PHE A 8 5.95 16.08 43.79
CA PHE A 8 4.79 15.84 42.92
C PHE A 8 4.61 16.96 41.88
N ALA A 9 4.86 18.23 42.23
CA ALA A 9 4.81 19.33 41.28
C ALA A 9 5.85 19.18 40.15
N TYR A 10 7.08 18.76 40.47
CA TYR A 10 8.12 18.49 39.46
C TYR A 10 7.75 17.33 38.54
N ILE A 11 7.21 16.24 39.09
CA ILE A 11 6.73 15.11 38.27
C ILE A 11 5.61 15.57 37.33
N ASN A 12 4.64 16.35 37.81
CA ASN A 12 3.55 16.86 36.98
C ASN A 12 4.06 17.80 35.88
N LEU A 13 5.04 18.66 36.17
CA LEU A 13 5.66 19.53 35.16
C LEU A 13 6.45 18.73 34.11
N LEU A 14 7.17 17.69 34.52
CA LEU A 14 7.88 16.80 33.59
C LEU A 14 6.91 16.05 32.68
N LEU A 15 5.83 15.50 33.24
CA LEU A 15 4.78 14.82 32.46
C LEU A 15 4.10 15.78 31.48
N LEU A 16 3.82 17.02 31.92
CA LEU A 16 3.27 18.06 31.05
C LEU A 16 4.24 18.44 29.92
N TYR A 17 5.54 18.55 30.24
CA TYR A 17 6.58 18.84 29.25
C TYR A 17 6.71 17.72 28.21
N ILE A 18 6.75 16.45 28.65
CA ILE A 18 6.76 15.28 27.75
C ILE A 18 5.51 15.29 26.86
N PHE A 19 4.33 15.57 27.43
CA PHE A 19 3.09 15.68 26.66
C PHE A 19 3.14 16.79 25.60
N PHE A 20 3.73 17.95 25.90
CA PHE A 20 3.89 19.02 24.91
C PHE A 20 4.91 18.69 23.83
N ILE A 21 6.00 18.00 24.17
CA ILE A 21 6.99 17.51 23.20
C ILE A 21 6.31 16.58 22.20
N ASP A 22 5.55 15.59 22.67
CA ASP A 22 4.89 14.63 21.77
C ASP A 22 3.88 15.32 20.84
N LYS A 23 3.11 16.26 21.39
CA LYS A 23 2.12 17.04 20.61
C LYS A 23 2.77 17.96 19.58
N LEU A 24 3.99 18.44 19.81
CA LEU A 24 4.77 19.21 18.83
C LEU A 24 5.18 18.38 17.61
N TYR A 25 5.19 17.05 17.71
CA TYR A 25 5.66 16.16 16.65
C TYR A 25 4.56 15.58 15.75
N SER A 26 3.28 15.79 16.10
CA SER A 26 2.13 15.40 15.26
C SER A 26 1.53 16.60 14.53
N PHE A 27 1.35 16.49 13.21
CA PHE A 27 0.69 17.52 12.38
C PHE A 27 -0.65 17.03 11.88
N ASN A 28 -1.72 17.80 12.10
CA ASN A 28 -3.08 17.48 11.66
C ASN A 28 -3.53 18.46 10.58
N LEU A 29 -3.96 17.93 9.43
CA LEU A 29 -4.40 18.69 8.27
C LEU A 29 -5.80 18.23 7.84
N SER A 30 -6.69 19.18 7.56
CA SER A 30 -7.92 18.89 6.81
C SER A 30 -7.64 19.10 5.33
N ALA A 31 -7.96 18.12 4.49
CA ALA A 31 -7.80 18.20 3.05
C ALA A 31 -8.83 19.16 2.43
N ASP A 32 -8.36 20.10 1.63
CA ASP A 32 -9.23 20.95 0.80
C ASP A 32 -9.85 20.15 -0.35
N ASN A 33 -11.04 20.51 -0.81
CA ASN A 33 -11.67 19.81 -1.93
C ASN A 33 -11.48 20.56 -3.25
N ASP A 34 -10.22 20.60 -3.70
CA ASP A 34 -9.86 21.04 -5.04
C ASP A 34 -8.89 20.07 -5.71
N ASP A 35 -8.77 20.20 -7.03
CA ASP A 35 -8.02 19.27 -7.87
C ASP A 35 -6.51 19.24 -7.53
N HIS A 36 -5.98 20.23 -6.81
CA HIS A 36 -4.57 20.32 -6.41
C HIS A 36 -4.32 19.91 -4.95
N CYS A 37 -5.34 19.49 -4.21
CA CYS A 37 -5.21 19.18 -2.79
C CYS A 37 -4.14 18.12 -2.52
N ILE A 38 -4.14 17.03 -3.28
CA ILE A 38 -3.17 15.93 -3.13
C ILE A 38 -1.74 16.40 -3.41
N GLU A 39 -1.53 17.26 -4.41
CA GLU A 39 -0.21 17.82 -4.72
C GLU A 39 0.30 18.70 -3.57
N ARG A 40 -0.58 19.51 -2.96
CA ARG A 40 -0.22 20.33 -1.80
C ARG A 40 0.09 19.48 -0.58
N ILE A 41 -0.72 18.45 -0.32
CA ILE A 41 -0.47 17.49 0.76
C ILE A 41 0.88 16.81 0.55
N ALA A 42 1.20 16.38 -0.67
CA ALA A 42 2.47 15.75 -0.99
C ALA A 42 3.67 16.66 -0.64
N ASN A 43 3.58 17.96 -0.91
CA ASN A 43 4.61 18.92 -0.48
C ASN A 43 4.74 19.03 1.05
N ILE A 44 3.64 18.98 1.79
CA ILE A 44 3.64 19.01 3.26
C ILE A 44 4.33 17.77 3.83
N THR A 45 4.18 16.60 3.21
CA THR A 45 4.80 15.35 3.69
C THR A 45 6.34 15.33 3.65
N ASN A 46 6.98 16.32 3.02
CA ASN A 46 8.43 16.49 3.02
C ASN A 46 8.97 17.26 4.25
N SER A 47 8.10 17.68 5.16
CA SER A 47 8.47 18.35 6.41
C SER A 47 8.98 17.38 7.49
N ASP A 48 9.61 17.91 8.54
CA ASP A 48 10.29 17.11 9.58
C ASP A 48 9.36 16.72 10.76
N TYR A 49 8.05 16.58 10.51
CA TYR A 49 7.14 16.03 11.54
C TYR A 49 7.43 14.55 11.77
N ASN A 50 7.07 14.01 12.94
CA ASN A 50 7.15 12.56 13.14
C ASN A 50 5.91 11.87 12.56
N GLU A 51 4.74 12.48 12.76
CA GLU A 51 3.45 11.94 12.34
C GLU A 51 2.61 13.02 11.65
N ILE A 52 1.96 12.66 10.55
CA ILE A 52 1.10 13.54 9.76
C ILE A 52 -0.26 12.85 9.58
N TYR A 53 -1.32 13.52 10.02
CA TYR A 53 -2.69 13.06 9.89
C TYR A 53 -3.46 13.95 8.93
N ILE A 54 -4.05 13.37 7.90
CA ILE A 54 -4.75 14.09 6.83
C ILE A 54 -6.19 13.60 6.78
N ASN A 55 -7.12 14.46 7.20
CA ASN A 55 -8.55 14.16 7.20
C ASN A 55 -9.22 14.63 5.90
N PHE A 56 -9.82 13.68 5.18
CA PHE A 56 -10.64 13.92 3.99
C PHE A 56 -12.11 13.97 4.39
N ASN A 57 -12.57 15.18 4.72
CA ASN A 57 -13.90 15.43 5.27
C ASN A 57 -15.02 15.61 4.23
N LYS A 58 -14.70 15.55 2.93
CA LYS A 58 -15.67 15.53 1.84
C LYS A 58 -15.85 14.12 1.30
N ASP A 59 -16.99 13.89 0.66
CA ASP A 59 -17.35 12.56 0.15
C ASP A 59 -16.56 12.18 -1.10
N TYR A 60 -15.95 13.16 -1.78
CA TYR A 60 -15.35 12.97 -3.10
C TYR A 60 -14.22 13.98 -3.36
N TYR A 61 -13.08 13.47 -3.83
CA TYR A 61 -11.88 14.22 -4.23
C TYR A 61 -11.38 13.69 -5.58
N LYS A 62 -11.05 14.62 -6.48
CA LYS A 62 -10.38 14.30 -7.74
C LYS A 62 -8.88 14.27 -7.51
N ILE A 63 -8.23 13.21 -7.97
CA ILE A 63 -6.79 13.10 -7.95
C ILE A 63 -6.24 13.76 -9.22
N SER A 64 -5.45 14.82 -9.04
CA SER A 64 -4.83 15.55 -10.15
C SER A 64 -4.18 14.62 -11.17
N ASN A 65 -4.47 14.85 -12.45
CA ASN A 65 -3.84 14.15 -13.58
C ASN A 65 -2.65 14.93 -14.18
N ASN A 66 -2.06 15.87 -13.42
CA ASN A 66 -0.89 16.64 -13.84
C ASN A 66 0.44 15.90 -13.63
N GLY A 67 0.44 14.70 -13.03
CA GLY A 67 1.65 13.90 -12.79
C GLY A 67 2.50 14.35 -11.61
N ARG A 68 1.93 15.10 -10.65
CA ARG A 68 2.66 15.72 -9.53
C ARG A 68 2.31 15.15 -8.15
N ASN A 69 1.62 14.01 -8.08
CA ASN A 69 1.25 13.38 -6.81
C ASN A 69 2.43 12.58 -6.24
N GLN A 70 3.54 13.27 -5.93
CA GLN A 70 4.80 12.67 -5.48
C GLN A 70 5.08 12.99 -4.01
N PHE A 71 5.02 11.97 -3.17
CA PHE A 71 5.28 12.03 -1.74
C PHE A 71 6.72 11.62 -1.45
N PHE A 72 7.45 12.45 -0.70
CA PHE A 72 8.77 12.11 -0.16
C PHE A 72 8.60 11.78 1.32
N VAL A 73 8.49 10.49 1.62
CA VAL A 73 8.02 10.03 2.93
C VAL A 73 9.16 10.02 3.93
N LYS A 74 9.10 10.96 4.89
CA LYS A 74 10.02 11.06 6.03
C LYS A 74 9.40 10.74 7.39
N SER A 75 8.09 10.63 7.40
CA SER A 75 7.25 10.63 8.59
C SER A 75 6.20 9.54 8.45
N ASP A 76 5.57 9.18 9.55
CA ASP A 76 4.35 8.39 9.49
C ASP A 76 3.22 9.27 8.95
N ILE A 77 2.44 8.74 8.00
CA ILE A 77 1.38 9.50 7.31
C ILE A 77 0.10 8.70 7.35
N THR A 78 -0.98 9.28 7.87
CA THR A 78 -2.32 8.69 7.88
C THR A 78 -3.27 9.53 7.04
N PHE A 79 -3.72 8.99 5.92
CA PHE A 79 -4.81 9.51 5.10
C PHE A 79 -6.11 8.84 5.57
N TYR A 80 -7.08 9.59 6.06
CA TYR A 80 -8.31 9.00 6.58
C TYR A 80 -9.55 9.83 6.29
N SER A 81 -10.71 9.16 6.32
CA SER A 81 -12.01 9.82 6.37
C SER A 81 -12.90 9.18 7.44
N ASP A 82 -13.52 9.99 8.28
CA ASP A 82 -14.44 9.48 9.32
C ASP A 82 -15.75 8.96 8.71
N LYS A 83 -16.18 9.53 7.58
CA LYS A 83 -17.45 9.23 6.91
C LYS A 83 -17.30 8.39 5.64
N GLY A 84 -16.06 8.09 5.26
CA GLY A 84 -15.74 7.55 3.96
C GLY A 84 -15.58 8.67 2.92
N THR A 85 -14.66 8.46 1.99
CA THR A 85 -14.42 9.38 0.87
C THR A 85 -14.03 8.62 -0.39
N ILE A 86 -14.17 9.25 -1.56
CA ILE A 86 -13.77 8.71 -2.85
C ILE A 86 -12.59 9.49 -3.39
N PHE A 87 -11.52 8.78 -3.75
CA PHE A 87 -10.42 9.27 -4.57
C PHE A 87 -10.66 8.82 -6.00
N ASP A 88 -11.09 9.75 -6.86
CA ASP A 88 -11.33 9.49 -8.28
C ASP A 88 -10.07 9.83 -9.10
N PHE A 89 -9.49 8.81 -9.71
CA PHE A 89 -8.28 8.88 -10.54
C PHE A 89 -8.56 9.25 -12.00
N GLN A 90 -9.83 9.52 -12.33
CA GLN A 90 -10.29 10.12 -13.58
C GLN A 90 -9.85 9.35 -14.84
N LYS A 91 -9.74 8.02 -14.76
CA LYS A 91 -9.23 7.13 -15.82
C LYS A 91 -7.87 7.55 -16.38
N SER A 92 -6.99 8.08 -15.52
CA SER A 92 -5.71 8.60 -15.98
C SER A 92 -4.54 8.01 -15.21
N LYS A 93 -3.60 7.39 -15.92
CA LYS A 93 -2.32 6.98 -15.33
C LYS A 93 -1.46 8.15 -14.83
N LYS A 94 -1.77 9.40 -15.21
CA LYS A 94 -1.06 10.57 -14.66
C LYS A 94 -1.48 10.93 -13.23
N SER A 95 -2.55 10.31 -12.73
CA SER A 95 -3.03 10.51 -11.36
C SER A 95 -2.39 9.56 -10.34
N THR A 96 -1.42 8.74 -10.75
CA THR A 96 -0.65 7.85 -9.87
C THR A 96 -0.12 8.58 -8.63
N LEU A 97 -0.28 7.95 -7.46
CA LEU A 97 0.35 8.38 -6.22
C LEU A 97 1.74 7.71 -6.11
N TYR A 98 2.79 8.52 -6.18
CA TYR A 98 4.18 8.05 -6.05
C TYR A 98 4.67 8.27 -4.62
N PHE A 99 5.01 7.20 -3.92
CA PHE A 99 5.60 7.23 -2.59
C PHE A 99 7.08 6.90 -2.68
N ASN A 100 7.92 7.92 -2.50
CA ASN A 100 9.36 7.79 -2.44
C ASN A 100 9.78 7.67 -0.97
N ILE A 101 10.19 6.49 -0.54
CA ILE A 101 10.69 6.29 0.81
C ILE A 101 12.13 6.82 0.84
N VAL A 102 12.37 7.88 1.63
CA VAL A 102 13.68 8.56 1.71
C VAL A 102 14.40 8.34 3.04
N GLU A 103 13.66 7.88 4.06
CA GLU A 103 14.20 7.63 5.39
C GLU A 103 14.62 6.17 5.61
N LYS A 104 15.72 5.99 6.35
CA LYS A 104 16.19 4.65 6.77
C LYS A 104 15.52 4.15 8.05
N LYS A 105 14.91 5.07 8.83
CA LYS A 105 14.04 4.69 9.94
C LYS A 105 12.77 4.05 9.39
N TYR A 106 12.10 3.26 10.22
CA TYR A 106 10.79 2.72 9.88
C TYR A 106 9.79 3.86 9.71
N VAL A 107 9.04 3.84 8.61
CA VAL A 107 7.93 4.78 8.34
C VAL A 107 6.64 4.05 7.99
N LYS A 108 5.51 4.57 8.44
CA LYS A 108 4.20 3.96 8.28
C LYS A 108 3.27 4.86 7.46
N ILE A 109 2.68 4.32 6.39
CA ILE A 109 1.70 5.03 5.56
C ILE A 109 0.36 4.30 5.67
N ILE A 110 -0.69 4.98 6.12
CA ILE A 110 -2.01 4.37 6.34
C ILE A 110 -3.06 5.08 5.49
N PHE A 111 -3.89 4.31 4.80
CA PHE A 111 -5.14 4.76 4.19
C PHE A 111 -6.31 4.12 4.91
N LYS A 112 -7.28 4.91 5.38
CA LYS A 112 -8.41 4.43 6.15
C LYS A 112 -9.75 4.96 5.65
N ASN A 113 -10.69 4.05 5.39
CA ASN A 113 -12.04 4.36 4.90
C ASN A 113 -12.03 5.19 3.60
N ILE A 114 -11.19 4.81 2.63
CA ILE A 114 -11.07 5.50 1.34
C ILE A 114 -11.47 4.53 0.21
N THR A 115 -12.28 5.03 -0.72
CA THR A 115 -12.59 4.35 -1.98
C THR A 115 -11.68 4.87 -3.09
N PHE A 116 -10.80 4.02 -3.61
CA PHE A 116 -9.96 4.28 -4.77
C PHE A 116 -10.72 3.88 -6.04
N PHE A 117 -11.06 4.87 -6.86
CA PHE A 117 -11.99 4.69 -7.96
C PHE A 117 -11.38 5.12 -9.29
N ASN A 118 -11.67 4.34 -10.33
CA ASN A 118 -11.57 4.79 -11.71
C ASN A 118 -10.14 5.13 -12.14
N PHE A 119 -9.16 4.30 -11.78
CA PHE A 119 -7.78 4.41 -12.23
C PHE A 119 -7.52 3.67 -13.55
N GLY A 120 -6.63 4.22 -14.38
CA GLY A 120 -6.10 3.55 -15.57
C GLY A 120 -6.95 3.68 -16.82
N ASP A 121 -6.31 3.44 -17.96
CA ASP A 121 -6.86 3.50 -19.32
C ASP A 121 -6.52 2.23 -20.14
N HIS A 122 -6.09 1.16 -19.48
CA HIS A 122 -5.61 -0.11 -20.04
C HIS A 122 -4.27 -0.02 -20.81
N GLU A 123 -3.57 1.12 -20.78
CA GLU A 123 -2.27 1.28 -21.46
C GLU A 123 -1.06 0.90 -20.60
N GLY A 124 -1.28 0.30 -19.42
CA GLY A 124 -0.21 -0.05 -18.50
C GLY A 124 0.17 1.14 -17.61
N GLY A 125 -0.40 1.16 -16.41
CA GLY A 125 -0.10 2.12 -15.35
C GLY A 125 -0.11 1.48 -13.96
N THR A 126 0.24 2.27 -12.95
CA THR A 126 0.20 1.85 -11.54
C THR A 126 -0.50 2.93 -10.71
N MET A 127 -1.53 2.60 -9.92
CA MET A 127 -2.30 3.60 -9.17
C MET A 127 -1.49 4.13 -7.99
N ILE A 128 -0.88 3.21 -7.24
CA ILE A 128 0.00 3.50 -6.12
C ILE A 128 1.34 2.87 -6.45
N SER A 129 2.39 3.69 -6.49
CA SER A 129 3.75 3.25 -6.79
C SER A 129 4.66 3.58 -5.61
N VAL A 130 5.33 2.57 -5.05
CA VAL A 130 6.34 2.75 -4.01
C VAL A 130 7.72 2.56 -4.61
N ASP A 131 8.58 3.56 -4.48
CA ASP A 131 9.99 3.53 -4.89
C ASP A 131 10.89 3.87 -3.69
N ILE A 132 12.10 3.30 -3.71
CA ILE A 132 13.14 3.56 -2.73
C ILE A 132 14.25 4.31 -3.46
N LEU A 133 14.36 5.61 -3.18
CA LEU A 133 15.36 6.45 -3.83
C LEU A 133 16.75 6.17 -3.27
N ASN A 134 17.73 6.04 -4.16
CA ASN A 134 19.18 6.13 -3.87
C ASN A 134 19.83 5.04 -3.01
N ASP A 135 19.23 3.85 -2.83
CA ASP A 135 19.88 2.78 -2.07
C ASP A 135 19.93 1.44 -2.81
N THR A 136 21.15 1.08 -3.22
CA THR A 136 21.49 -0.24 -3.75
C THR A 136 21.80 -1.26 -2.65
N LYS A 137 21.86 -0.84 -1.38
CA LYS A 137 22.20 -1.68 -0.21
C LYS A 137 21.01 -1.96 0.72
N GLY A 138 19.82 -1.44 0.41
CA GLY A 138 18.55 -2.01 0.87
C GLY A 138 18.31 -1.94 2.36
N SER A 139 18.32 -0.75 2.96
CA SER A 139 18.12 -0.56 4.41
C SER A 139 16.76 0.03 4.83
N TYR A 140 15.88 0.30 3.87
CA TYR A 140 14.63 1.04 4.09
C TYR A 140 13.57 0.15 4.71
N LYS A 141 12.95 0.66 5.78
CA LYS A 141 11.89 -0.04 6.49
C LYS A 141 10.61 0.78 6.37
N TYR A 142 9.53 0.16 5.90
CA TYR A 142 8.26 0.85 5.79
C TYR A 142 7.09 -0.14 5.80
N SER A 143 5.90 0.37 6.09
CA SER A 143 4.65 -0.33 5.78
C SER A 143 3.67 0.63 5.12
N MET A 144 2.92 0.12 4.16
CA MET A 144 1.75 0.78 3.58
C MET A 144 0.51 -0.06 3.90
N GLU A 145 -0.39 0.51 4.69
CA GLU A 145 -1.57 -0.16 5.23
C GLU A 145 -2.84 0.44 4.65
N PHE A 146 -3.75 -0.41 4.21
CA PHE A 146 -5.07 -0.06 3.72
C PHE A 146 -6.11 -0.70 4.64
N GLU A 147 -6.86 0.13 5.36
CA GLU A 147 -7.85 -0.29 6.36
C GLU A 147 -9.25 0.12 5.90
N ASN A 148 -10.13 -0.86 5.73
CA ASN A 148 -11.52 -0.63 5.30
C ASN A 148 -11.61 0.15 3.98
N CYS A 149 -10.69 -0.13 3.05
CA CYS A 149 -10.66 0.55 1.75
C CYS A 149 -11.42 -0.22 0.67
N ILE A 150 -11.90 0.50 -0.33
CA ILE A 150 -12.55 -0.09 -1.51
C ILE A 150 -11.76 0.30 -2.74
N PHE A 151 -11.45 -0.65 -3.61
CA PHE A 151 -10.80 -0.43 -4.90
C PHE A 151 -11.79 -0.84 -5.98
N LYS A 152 -12.25 0.12 -6.78
CA LYS A 152 -13.35 -0.11 -7.72
C LYS A 152 -13.07 0.46 -9.11
N ASN A 153 -13.37 -0.32 -10.14
CA ASN A 153 -13.26 0.08 -11.55
C ASN A 153 -11.83 0.55 -11.90
N ASN A 154 -10.81 -0.24 -11.54
CA ASN A 154 -9.41 0.11 -11.79
C ASN A 154 -8.85 -0.78 -12.90
N ASN A 155 -8.49 -0.17 -14.03
CA ASN A 155 -8.15 -0.83 -15.30
C ASN A 155 -6.65 -1.10 -15.47
N ASP A 156 -5.89 -1.03 -14.38
CA ASP A 156 -4.43 -1.17 -14.40
C ASP A 156 -3.98 -1.68 -13.00
N VAL A 157 -2.67 -1.69 -12.75
CA VAL A 157 -2.12 -2.19 -11.48
C VAL A 157 -2.50 -1.26 -10.33
N ILE A 158 -3.14 -1.76 -9.29
CA ILE A 158 -3.50 -0.97 -8.10
C ILE A 158 -2.25 -0.63 -7.27
N TYR A 159 -1.44 -1.62 -6.93
CA TYR A 159 -0.30 -1.44 -6.06
C TYR A 159 0.99 -1.99 -6.71
N TYR A 160 1.94 -1.10 -6.94
CA TYR A 160 3.25 -1.46 -7.48
C TYR A 160 4.35 -1.15 -6.48
N ASN A 161 5.20 -2.14 -6.25
CA ASN A 161 6.34 -1.99 -5.35
C ASN A 161 7.65 -2.31 -6.07
N LYS A 162 8.55 -1.33 -6.05
CA LYS A 162 9.90 -1.47 -6.60
C LYS A 162 10.90 -1.70 -5.46
N ILE A 163 11.32 -2.94 -5.33
CA ILE A 163 12.08 -3.47 -4.20
C ILE A 163 13.59 -3.36 -4.48
N SER A 164 14.38 -2.88 -3.53
CA SER A 164 15.84 -2.76 -3.65
C SER A 164 16.64 -3.60 -2.66
N CYS A 165 15.98 -4.22 -1.67
CA CYS A 165 16.65 -4.94 -0.60
C CYS A 165 17.15 -6.33 -0.99
N ILE A 166 18.30 -6.70 -0.44
CA ILE A 166 18.93 -8.00 -0.67
C ILE A 166 18.70 -9.00 0.48
N ASN A 167 18.32 -8.50 1.66
CA ASN A 167 18.05 -9.28 2.87
C ASN A 167 16.78 -8.76 3.55
N PRO A 168 16.08 -9.59 4.36
CA PRO A 168 14.98 -9.12 5.20
C PRO A 168 15.43 -7.96 6.12
N VAL A 169 14.73 -6.84 6.04
CA VAL A 169 15.04 -5.61 6.82
C VAL A 169 14.08 -5.38 7.98
N GLN A 170 12.92 -6.05 7.96
CA GLN A 170 11.84 -5.91 8.94
C GLN A 170 11.02 -7.21 9.00
N SER A 171 10.32 -7.40 10.12
CA SER A 171 9.37 -8.50 10.32
C SER A 171 7.92 -8.12 9.97
N ILE A 172 7.63 -6.82 9.93
CA ILE A 172 6.31 -6.29 9.59
C ILE A 172 6.14 -6.35 8.07
N PRO A 173 4.97 -6.73 7.52
CA PRO A 173 4.75 -6.66 6.08
C PRO A 173 4.86 -5.23 5.53
N GLN A 174 5.41 -5.10 4.33
CA GLN A 174 5.59 -3.82 3.65
C GLN A 174 4.29 -3.30 3.05
N ALA A 175 3.37 -4.20 2.71
CA ALA A 175 2.04 -3.85 2.25
C ALA A 175 1.01 -4.69 3.01
N ILE A 176 0.00 -4.04 3.57
CA ILE A 176 -1.08 -4.68 4.33
C ILE A 176 -2.42 -4.18 3.79
N PHE A 177 -3.26 -5.11 3.33
CA PHE A 177 -4.66 -4.84 3.03
C PHE A 177 -5.51 -5.56 4.07
N ASN A 178 -6.25 -4.80 4.87
CA ASN A 178 -7.09 -5.33 5.94
C ASN A 178 -8.53 -4.84 5.76
N ASN A 179 -9.47 -5.78 5.71
CA ASN A 179 -10.89 -5.51 5.47
C ASN A 179 -11.12 -4.68 4.19
N CYS A 180 -10.36 -4.97 3.13
CA CYS A 180 -10.45 -4.26 1.86
C CYS A 180 -11.35 -4.99 0.87
N THR A 181 -11.98 -4.24 -0.02
CA THR A 181 -12.83 -4.78 -1.10
C THR A 181 -12.29 -4.37 -2.46
N PHE A 182 -12.17 -5.32 -3.38
CA PHE A 182 -11.70 -5.11 -4.75
C PHE A 182 -12.80 -5.53 -5.73
N ILE A 183 -13.28 -4.59 -6.54
CA ILE A 183 -14.41 -4.78 -7.45
C ILE A 183 -14.01 -4.28 -8.84
N ASP A 184 -14.28 -5.08 -9.88
CA ASP A 184 -14.11 -4.67 -11.29
C ASP A 184 -12.70 -4.10 -11.52
N SER A 185 -11.68 -4.81 -11.04
CA SER A 185 -10.30 -4.33 -11.03
C SER A 185 -9.36 -5.28 -11.75
N GLU A 186 -8.40 -4.74 -12.50
CA GLU A 186 -7.60 -5.54 -13.41
C GLU A 186 -6.49 -6.31 -12.68
N GLN A 187 -5.52 -5.62 -12.06
CA GLN A 187 -4.45 -6.28 -11.30
C GLN A 187 -4.25 -5.62 -9.94
N ILE A 188 -4.29 -6.39 -8.84
CA ILE A 188 -4.21 -5.80 -7.50
C ILE A 188 -2.77 -5.42 -7.15
N PHE A 189 -1.80 -6.30 -7.41
CA PHE A 189 -0.41 -6.00 -7.10
C PHE A 189 0.58 -6.42 -8.17
N TYR A 190 1.70 -5.70 -8.22
CA TYR A 190 2.90 -6.12 -8.94
C TYR A 190 4.16 -5.74 -8.15
N ASN A 191 4.92 -6.76 -7.74
CA ASN A 191 6.19 -6.57 -7.03
C ASN A 191 7.37 -6.85 -7.97
N TYR A 192 8.32 -5.92 -8.03
CA TYR A 192 9.49 -5.99 -8.92
C TYR A 192 10.76 -5.61 -8.17
N HIS A 193 11.82 -6.39 -8.33
CA HIS A 193 13.13 -6.06 -7.75
C HIS A 193 13.98 -5.23 -8.71
N ILE A 194 14.71 -4.20 -8.26
CA ILE A 194 15.53 -3.37 -9.16
C ILE A 194 16.66 -4.16 -9.84
N ASN A 195 17.24 -5.13 -9.14
CA ASN A 195 18.21 -6.05 -9.72
C ASN A 195 17.46 -7.23 -10.37
N LYS A 196 17.62 -7.36 -11.68
CA LYS A 196 16.95 -8.35 -12.55
C LYS A 196 17.17 -9.79 -12.11
N ASP A 197 18.31 -10.12 -11.52
CA ASP A 197 18.60 -11.50 -11.08
C ASP A 197 17.61 -11.99 -10.01
N TYR A 198 17.16 -11.08 -9.14
CA TYR A 198 16.14 -11.38 -8.13
C TYR A 198 14.72 -11.50 -8.71
N ASN A 199 14.54 -11.15 -9.98
CA ASN A 199 13.30 -11.35 -10.71
C ASN A 199 13.29 -12.61 -11.58
N VAL A 200 14.40 -13.37 -11.66
CA VAL A 200 14.50 -14.53 -12.56
C VAL A 200 15.04 -15.77 -11.84
N ILE A 201 15.95 -15.60 -10.88
CA ILE A 201 16.72 -16.71 -10.30
C ILE A 201 16.25 -17.01 -8.88
N LYS A 202 16.26 -16.00 -8.00
CA LYS A 202 16.12 -16.18 -6.55
C LYS A 202 15.51 -14.96 -5.88
N SER A 203 14.54 -15.13 -4.99
CA SER A 203 14.01 -14.06 -4.15
C SER A 203 15.03 -13.55 -3.13
N CYS A 204 14.93 -12.28 -2.76
CA CYS A 204 15.65 -11.67 -1.64
C CYS A 204 14.88 -11.74 -0.30
N LYS A 205 13.67 -12.32 -0.28
CA LYS A 205 12.79 -12.47 0.91
C LYS A 205 12.59 -11.19 1.73
N CYS A 206 12.73 -10.03 1.09
CA CYS A 206 12.77 -8.76 1.81
C CYS A 206 11.47 -7.96 1.69
N TYR A 207 10.44 -8.58 1.10
CA TYR A 207 9.14 -7.98 0.90
C TYR A 207 8.06 -9.00 1.25
N THR A 208 7.08 -8.56 2.01
CA THR A 208 5.89 -9.34 2.36
C THR A 208 4.66 -8.48 2.10
N LEU A 209 3.72 -9.03 1.34
CA LEU A 209 2.39 -8.51 1.12
C LEU A 209 1.40 -9.35 1.91
N TYR A 210 0.61 -8.72 2.77
CA TYR A 210 -0.40 -9.38 3.58
C TYR A 210 -1.80 -8.87 3.24
N MET A 211 -2.70 -9.79 2.88
CA MET A 211 -4.10 -9.50 2.61
C MET A 211 -4.95 -10.29 3.59
N SER A 212 -5.76 -9.61 4.38
CA SER A 212 -6.59 -10.23 5.41
C SER A 212 -8.02 -9.69 5.40
N ASN A 213 -9.00 -10.58 5.59
CA ASN A 213 -10.42 -10.24 5.61
C ASN A 213 -10.87 -9.49 4.34
N CYS A 214 -10.26 -9.78 3.18
CA CYS A 214 -10.53 -9.05 1.96
C CYS A 214 -11.56 -9.77 1.08
N TYR A 215 -12.34 -8.98 0.34
CA TYR A 215 -13.31 -9.46 -0.64
C TYR A 215 -12.87 -9.07 -2.06
N PHE A 216 -12.80 -10.04 -2.96
CA PHE A 216 -12.41 -9.86 -4.36
C PHE A 216 -13.57 -10.29 -5.25
N ASN A 217 -14.08 -9.37 -6.07
CA ASN A 217 -15.15 -9.64 -7.00
C ASN A 217 -14.82 -9.12 -8.38
N ASN A 218 -14.97 -9.96 -9.40
CA ASN A 218 -14.78 -9.56 -10.79
C ASN A 218 -13.40 -8.93 -11.04
N ILE A 219 -12.36 -9.55 -10.48
CA ILE A 219 -10.97 -9.15 -10.76
C ILE A 219 -10.40 -10.00 -11.91
N ILE A 220 -9.49 -9.42 -12.68
CA ILE A 220 -8.84 -10.11 -13.79
C ILE A 220 -7.63 -10.93 -13.29
N SER A 221 -6.79 -10.32 -12.45
CA SER A 221 -5.62 -10.95 -11.85
C SER A 221 -5.41 -10.45 -10.42
N LEU A 222 -5.10 -11.32 -9.46
CA LEU A 222 -4.69 -10.83 -8.13
C LEU A 222 -3.32 -10.16 -8.22
N GLY A 223 -2.33 -10.77 -8.88
CA GLY A 223 -1.05 -10.08 -9.07
C GLY A 223 0.10 -10.92 -9.58
N ARG A 224 1.24 -10.24 -9.73
CA ARG A 224 2.52 -10.85 -10.10
C ARG A 224 3.54 -10.67 -8.99
N LEU A 225 4.06 -11.79 -8.49
CA LEU A 225 5.08 -11.84 -7.46
C LEU A 225 6.43 -12.20 -8.09
N ASN A 226 7.24 -11.20 -8.45
CA ASN A 226 8.61 -11.50 -8.84
C ASN A 226 9.47 -11.77 -7.61
N THR A 227 9.37 -11.01 -6.53
CA THR A 227 10.15 -11.29 -5.32
C THR A 227 9.34 -11.06 -4.05
N GLY A 228 9.58 -11.91 -3.05
CA GLY A 228 9.04 -11.76 -1.71
C GLY A 228 7.98 -12.80 -1.39
N ASP A 229 7.18 -12.48 -0.39
CA ASP A 229 6.14 -13.35 0.14
C ASP A 229 4.77 -12.70 0.00
N VAL A 230 3.75 -13.53 -0.25
CA VAL A 230 2.34 -13.12 -0.26
C VAL A 230 1.57 -14.01 0.69
N ILE A 231 0.84 -13.39 1.63
CA ILE A 231 0.01 -14.08 2.60
C ILE A 231 -1.43 -13.62 2.41
N ILE A 232 -2.34 -14.57 2.17
CA ILE A 232 -3.78 -14.34 1.99
C ILE A 232 -4.50 -15.11 3.09
N ASP A 233 -5.21 -14.40 3.95
CA ASP A 233 -5.87 -14.98 5.14
C ASP A 233 -7.32 -14.52 5.27
N ASN A 234 -8.23 -15.47 5.43
CA ASN A 234 -9.65 -15.20 5.65
C ASN A 234 -10.27 -14.30 4.55
N CYS A 235 -9.90 -14.55 3.29
CA CYS A 235 -10.37 -13.79 2.15
C CYS A 235 -11.46 -14.55 1.40
N TYR A 236 -12.20 -13.83 0.54
CA TYR A 236 -13.22 -14.42 -0.31
C TYR A 236 -13.08 -13.91 -1.74
N PHE A 237 -13.00 -14.84 -2.69
CA PHE A 237 -12.85 -14.57 -4.12
C PHE A 237 -14.09 -15.08 -4.87
N SER A 238 -14.71 -14.18 -5.64
CA SER A 238 -15.81 -14.52 -6.53
C SER A 238 -15.69 -13.91 -7.92
N ASN A 239 -16.23 -14.62 -8.91
CA ASN A 239 -16.29 -14.17 -10.30
C ASN A 239 -14.91 -13.79 -10.86
N ILE A 240 -13.86 -14.55 -10.53
CA ILE A 240 -12.54 -14.33 -11.12
C ILE A 240 -12.60 -14.70 -12.60
N ILE A 241 -12.29 -13.75 -13.48
CA ILE A 241 -12.44 -13.91 -14.95
C ILE A 241 -11.16 -14.44 -15.61
N GLY A 242 -10.01 -13.86 -15.27
CA GLY A 242 -8.77 -14.06 -16.04
C GLY A 242 -8.72 -13.28 -17.36
N ASP A 243 -7.51 -12.92 -17.81
CA ASP A 243 -7.26 -12.36 -19.14
C ASP A 243 -5.89 -12.77 -19.68
N LYS A 244 -5.77 -12.98 -20.99
CA LYS A 244 -4.55 -13.49 -21.64
C LYS A 244 -3.38 -12.51 -21.53
N LYS A 245 -3.64 -11.24 -21.17
CA LYS A 245 -2.63 -10.26 -20.77
C LYS A 245 -1.83 -10.71 -19.53
N TYR A 246 -2.39 -11.58 -18.71
CA TYR A 246 -1.79 -12.09 -17.48
C TYR A 246 -1.52 -13.59 -17.56
N ASN A 247 -0.45 -14.03 -16.90
CA ASN A 247 -0.07 -15.45 -16.88
C ASN A 247 -0.99 -16.28 -15.98
N ALA A 248 -1.68 -15.65 -15.02
CA ALA A 248 -2.55 -16.31 -14.06
C ALA A 248 -3.69 -15.40 -13.59
N ALA A 249 -4.82 -16.02 -13.25
CA ALA A 249 -6.00 -15.33 -12.73
C ALA A 249 -5.87 -14.94 -11.24
N ILE A 250 -5.12 -15.70 -10.44
CA ILE A 250 -4.77 -15.32 -9.06
C ILE A 250 -3.32 -14.81 -9.05
N ILE A 251 -2.32 -15.68 -8.91
CA ILE A 251 -0.93 -15.25 -8.77
C ILE A 251 -0.04 -15.96 -9.80
N SER A 252 0.84 -15.18 -10.43
CA SER A 252 2.00 -15.70 -11.16
C SER A 252 3.29 -15.40 -10.39
N SER A 253 4.14 -16.42 -10.22
CA SER A 253 5.42 -16.34 -9.52
C SER A 253 6.39 -17.43 -10.01
N SER A 254 7.58 -17.04 -10.47
CA SER A 254 8.54 -17.96 -11.09
C SER A 254 9.87 -18.15 -10.36
N ASN A 255 10.06 -17.48 -9.21
CA ASN A 255 11.39 -17.35 -8.61
C ASN A 255 11.57 -18.29 -7.43
N LYS A 256 12.78 -18.82 -7.30
CA LYS A 256 13.16 -19.63 -6.13
C LYS A 256 12.96 -18.79 -4.88
N GLU A 257 12.48 -19.44 -3.82
CA GLU A 257 12.33 -18.85 -2.49
C GLU A 257 11.23 -17.78 -2.33
N ASN A 258 10.47 -17.45 -3.38
CA ASN A 258 9.18 -16.79 -3.17
C ASN A 258 8.27 -17.75 -2.39
N LYS A 259 7.44 -17.18 -1.50
CA LYS A 259 6.44 -17.94 -0.75
C LYS A 259 5.05 -17.34 -0.92
N ILE A 260 4.07 -18.18 -1.20
CA ILE A 260 2.65 -17.83 -1.22
C ILE A 260 1.96 -18.69 -0.16
N ILE A 261 1.23 -18.06 0.75
CA ILE A 261 0.44 -18.74 1.78
C ILE A 261 -1.02 -18.33 1.58
N ILE A 262 -1.91 -19.30 1.39
CA ILE A 262 -3.35 -19.07 1.29
C ILE A 262 -4.06 -19.92 2.34
N LYS A 263 -4.65 -19.27 3.34
CA LYS A 263 -5.34 -19.96 4.44
C LYS A 263 -6.70 -19.34 4.71
N ASN A 264 -7.63 -20.17 5.18
CA ASN A 264 -9.00 -19.79 5.53
C ASN A 264 -9.75 -19.03 4.42
N THR A 265 -9.36 -19.24 3.16
CA THR A 265 -9.84 -18.43 2.03
C THR A 265 -10.80 -19.23 1.18
N ILE A 266 -11.87 -18.58 0.72
CA ILE A 266 -12.92 -19.20 -0.09
C ILE A 266 -12.82 -18.71 -1.54
N PHE A 267 -12.92 -19.65 -2.48
CA PHE A 267 -13.04 -19.38 -3.91
C PHE A 267 -14.39 -19.91 -4.40
N GLU A 268 -15.32 -19.02 -4.76
CA GLU A 268 -16.67 -19.40 -5.18
C GLU A 268 -17.02 -18.79 -6.55
N LYS A 269 -17.69 -19.55 -7.42
CA LYS A 269 -18.19 -19.06 -8.73
C LYS A 269 -17.10 -18.41 -9.59
N ASN A 270 -15.93 -19.03 -9.65
CA ASN A 270 -14.84 -18.56 -10.48
C ASN A 270 -14.85 -19.30 -11.82
N ASP A 271 -15.17 -18.58 -12.87
CA ASP A 271 -15.12 -19.06 -14.26
C ASP A 271 -13.91 -18.41 -14.91
N VAL A 272 -12.74 -19.06 -14.77
CA VAL A 272 -11.52 -18.55 -15.40
C VAL A 272 -11.59 -18.87 -16.87
N GLN A 273 -11.98 -17.87 -17.64
CA GLN A 273 -12.10 -17.96 -19.08
C GLN A 273 -10.70 -17.89 -19.71
N LYS A 274 -10.61 -18.35 -20.97
CA LYS A 274 -9.46 -18.10 -21.87
C LYS A 274 -8.20 -18.96 -21.66
N ASP A 275 -8.33 -20.18 -21.13
CA ASP A 275 -7.21 -21.15 -20.96
C ASP A 275 -6.07 -20.65 -20.06
N ILE A 276 -6.37 -19.75 -19.13
CA ILE A 276 -5.38 -19.20 -18.19
C ILE A 276 -5.45 -19.99 -16.89
N PRO A 277 -4.31 -20.40 -16.31
CA PRO A 277 -4.34 -21.10 -15.03
C PRO A 277 -4.76 -20.17 -13.89
N PHE A 278 -5.37 -20.76 -12.86
CA PHE A 278 -5.64 -20.06 -11.60
C PHE A 278 -4.34 -19.56 -10.97
N PHE A 279 -3.30 -20.39 -11.00
CA PHE A 279 -1.96 -20.10 -10.50
C PHE A 279 -0.90 -20.50 -11.53
N ASP A 280 0.06 -19.61 -11.80
CA ASP A 280 1.24 -19.89 -12.62
C ASP A 280 2.48 -19.81 -11.72
N ILE A 281 2.81 -20.94 -11.09
CA ILE A 281 3.79 -21.01 -10.02
C ILE A 281 4.92 -21.94 -10.45
N THR A 282 6.13 -21.39 -10.61
CA THR A 282 7.35 -22.17 -10.84
C THR A 282 8.38 -21.81 -9.77
N ARG A 283 9.01 -22.82 -9.16
CA ARG A 283 10.07 -22.67 -8.12
C ARG A 283 9.68 -21.89 -6.86
N THR A 284 8.43 -21.48 -6.75
CA THR A 284 7.83 -20.76 -5.63
C THR A 284 7.12 -21.76 -4.73
N SER A 285 7.18 -21.58 -3.40
CA SER A 285 6.41 -22.40 -2.47
C SER A 285 4.98 -21.90 -2.40
N LEU A 286 4.01 -22.82 -2.49
CA LEU A 286 2.60 -22.54 -2.25
C LEU A 286 2.15 -23.41 -1.06
N GLU A 287 1.65 -22.77 -0.01
CA GLU A 287 1.09 -23.40 1.20
C GLU A 287 -0.39 -23.05 1.36
#